data_AF-A0A6A4PED8-F1
#
_entry.id   AF-A0A6A4PED8-F1
#
_cell.length_a   1.000
_cell.length_b   1.000
_cell.length_c   1.000
_cell.angle_alpha   90.00
_cell.angle_beta   90.00
_cell.angle_gamma   90.00
#
_symmetry.space_group_name_H-M   'P 1'
#
loop_
_entity.id
_entity.type
_entity.pdbx_description
1 polymer ?
#
loop_
_entity_poly.entity_id
_entity_poly.type
_entity_poly.pdbx_seq_one_letter_code
_entity_poly.pdbx_strand_id
1 'polypeptide(L)'
;MVVCFPSTPKKLAMTIACFLSSAAIIAIGAHLSYVNVEPQRARTLARDDFVRETLKKKHGYIPPMQAWSMSGNDPPQQAQITAHNDLFKETMSNFSFKK
;
A
#
# COMPACT_ATOMS: atom_id res chain seq x y z
N MET A 1 -19.17 -0.64 -39.90
CA MET A 1 -18.00 -1.53 -40.09
C MET A 1 -18.15 -2.68 -39.11
N VAL A 2 -18.40 -3.89 -39.62
CA VAL A 2 -18.55 -5.10 -38.80
C VAL A 2 -17.17 -5.45 -38.26
N VAL A 3 -17.00 -5.41 -36.94
CA VAL A 3 -15.78 -5.90 -36.29
C VAL A 3 -15.86 -7.42 -36.25
N CYS A 4 -15.63 -8.04 -37.41
CA CYS A 4 -15.29 -9.45 -37.49
C CYS A 4 -13.85 -9.54 -36.99
N PHE A 5 -13.66 -9.65 -35.68
CA PHE A 5 -12.38 -10.08 -35.13
C PHE A 5 -12.28 -11.58 -35.39
N PRO A 6 -11.39 -12.07 -36.28
CA PRO A 6 -11.05 -13.47 -36.27
C PRO A 6 -10.22 -13.70 -35.00
N SER A 7 -10.90 -13.93 -33.87
CA SER A 7 -10.27 -14.43 -32.65
C SER A 7 -9.85 -15.87 -32.93
N THR A 8 -8.73 -16.02 -33.64
CA THR A 8 -8.15 -17.33 -33.82
C THR A 8 -7.73 -17.85 -32.45
N PRO A 9 -7.96 -19.14 -32.15
CA PRO A 9 -7.63 -19.71 -30.83
C PRO A 9 -6.16 -19.47 -30.45
N LYS A 10 -5.28 -19.31 -31.45
CA LYS A 10 -3.87 -18.92 -31.28
C LYS A 10 -3.69 -17.52 -30.67
N LYS A 11 -4.47 -16.52 -31.09
CA LYS A 11 -4.39 -15.16 -30.52
C LYS A 11 -4.91 -15.14 -29.08
N LEU A 12 -6.00 -15.86 -28.80
CA LEU A 12 -6.51 -16.01 -27.44
C LEU A 12 -5.48 -16.70 -26.53
N ALA A 13 -4.87 -17.80 -26.98
CA ALA A 13 -3.83 -18.49 -26.22
C ALA A 13 -2.61 -17.60 -25.94
N MET A 14 -2.18 -16.79 -26.92
CA MET A 14 -1.07 -15.85 -26.75
C MET A 14 -1.38 -14.78 -25.69
N THR A 15 -2.60 -14.22 -25.71
CA THR A 15 -3.03 -13.25 -24.71
C THR A 15 -3.10 -13.86 -23.32
N ILE A 16 -3.67 -15.06 -23.18
CA ILE A 16 -3.71 -15.80 -21.90
C ILE A 16 -2.29 -16.06 -21.40
N ALA A 17 -1.39 -16.52 -22.25
CA ALA A 17 0.00 -16.76 -21.89
C ALA A 17 0.71 -15.49 -21.40
N CYS A 18 0.46 -14.34 -22.04
CA CYS A 18 1.01 -13.06 -21.63
C CYS A 18 0.48 -12.60 -20.26
N PHE A 19 -0.81 -12.78 -20.00
CA PHE A 19 -1.39 -12.45 -18.69
C PHE A 19 -0.89 -13.37 -17.59
N LEU A 20 -0.81 -14.68 -17.85
CA LEU A 20 -0.28 -15.65 -16.89
C LEU A 20 1.20 -15.39 -16.59
N SER A 21 2.02 -15.08 -17.60
CA SER A 21 3.42 -14.75 -17.39
C SER A 21 3.59 -13.46 -16.58
N SER A 22 2.80 -12.43 -16.89
CA SER A 22 2.81 -11.17 -16.15
C SER A 22 2.39 -11.37 -14.69
N ALA A 23 1.29 -12.11 -14.46
CA ALA A 23 0.83 -12.44 -13.12
C ALA A 23 1.87 -13.22 -12.32
N ALA A 24 2.56 -14.18 -12.96
CA ALA A 24 3.64 -14.93 -12.32
C ALA A 24 4.81 -14.04 -11.92
N ILE A 25 5.27 -13.15 -12.80
CA ILE A 25 6.36 -12.21 -12.49
C ILE A 25 5.98 -11.29 -11.33
N ILE A 26 4.76 -10.76 -11.32
CA ILE A 26 4.25 -9.90 -10.24
C ILE A 26 4.20 -10.67 -8.92
N ALA A 27 3.68 -11.90 -8.91
CA ALA A 27 3.59 -12.72 -7.70
C ALA A 27 4.97 -13.04 -7.12
N ILE A 28 5.93 -13.41 -7.97
CA ILE A 28 7.31 -13.68 -7.56
C ILE A 28 7.97 -12.39 -7.03
N GLY A 29 7.80 -11.27 -7.73
CA GLY A 29 8.31 -9.98 -7.31
C GLY A 29 7.75 -9.55 -5.96
N ALA A 30 6.44 -9.72 -5.74
CA ALA A 30 5.79 -9.42 -4.47
C ALA A 30 6.32 -10.31 -3.34
N HIS A 31 6.46 -11.62 -3.57
CA HIS A 31 7.02 -12.56 -2.59
C HIS A 31 8.45 -12.16 -2.19
N LEU A 32 9.31 -11.90 -3.17
CA LEU A 32 10.68 -11.46 -2.91
C LEU A 32 10.74 -10.10 -2.21
N SER A 33 9.86 -9.16 -2.58
CA SER A 33 9.77 -7.87 -1.90
C SER A 33 9.39 -8.05 -0.44
N TYR A 34 8.41 -8.90 -0.15
CA TYR A 34 7.95 -9.17 1.21
C TYR A 34 9.07 -9.75 2.09
N VAL A 35 9.73 -10.81 1.62
CA VAL A 35 10.84 -11.48 2.32
C VAL A 35 11.99 -10.51 2.67
N ASN A 36 12.24 -9.50 1.83
CA ASN A 36 13.33 -8.55 2.07
C ASN A 36 12.94 -7.34 2.92
N VAL A 37 11.67 -6.94 2.91
CA VAL A 37 11.15 -5.80 3.70
C VAL A 37 10.88 -6.21 5.15
N GLU A 38 10.42 -7.44 5.38
CA GLU A 38 10.06 -7.91 6.72
C GLU A 38 11.20 -7.83 7.75
N PRO A 39 12.46 -8.22 7.45
CA PRO A 39 13.55 -8.13 8.42
C PRO A 39 13.86 -6.69 8.82
N GLN A 40 13.73 -5.74 7.88
CA GLN A 40 13.93 -4.32 8.16
C GLN A 40 12.79 -3.78 9.00
N ARG A 41 11.55 -4.15 8.66
CA ARG A 41 10.36 -3.80 9.43
C ARG A 41 10.44 -4.34 10.86
N ALA A 42 10.86 -5.59 11.05
CA ALA A 42 10.99 -6.21 12.36
C ALA A 42 12.02 -5.48 13.24
N ARG A 43 13.16 -5.05 12.66
CA ARG A 43 14.17 -4.27 13.39
C ARG A 43 13.64 -2.89 13.79
N THR A 44 12.95 -2.20 12.89
CA THR A 44 12.35 -0.89 13.20
C THR A 44 11.30 -1.03 14.30
N LEU A 45 10.40 -2.01 14.19
CA LEU A 45 9.39 -2.29 15.22
C LEU A 45 10.01 -2.60 16.58
N ALA A 46 11.06 -3.43 16.62
CA ALA A 46 11.75 -3.74 17.87
C ALA A 46 12.39 -2.50 18.53
N ARG A 47 12.92 -1.57 17.73
CA ARG A 47 13.47 -0.30 18.25
C ARG A 47 12.37 0.64 18.72
N ASP A 48 11.28 0.74 17.97
CA ASP A 48 10.14 1.57 18.33
C ASP A 48 9.49 1.09 19.64
N ASP A 49 9.37 -0.23 19.82
CA ASP A 49 8.86 -0.82 21.05
C ASP A 49 9.76 -0.52 22.25
N PHE A 50 11.07 -0.70 22.09
CA PHE A 50 12.05 -0.37 23.13
C PHE A 50 12.00 1.12 23.52
N VAL A 51 11.93 2.03 22.54
CA VAL A 51 11.85 3.47 22.79
C VAL A 51 10.52 3.80 23.48
N ARG A 52 9.42 3.23 23.03
CA ARG A 52 8.09 3.45 23.60
C ARG A 52 8.01 2.98 25.06
N GLU A 53 8.57 1.82 25.39
CA GLU A 53 8.66 1.32 26.77
C GLU A 53 9.54 2.22 27.63
N THR A 54 10.67 2.69 27.10
CA THR A 54 11.56 3.62 27.80
C THR A 54 10.87 4.95 28.11
N LEU A 55 10.17 5.52 27.13
CA LEU A 55 9.42 6.77 27.29
C LEU A 55 8.26 6.63 28.27
N LYS A 56 7.54 5.49 28.23
CA LYS A 56 6.50 5.16 29.22
C LYS A 56 7.07 5.15 30.63
N LYS A 57 8.20 4.46 30.83
CA LYS A 57 8.82 4.31 32.16
C LYS A 57 9.41 5.61 32.69
N LYS A 58 10.05 6.42 31.85
CA LYS A 58 10.74 7.67 32.28
C LYS A 58 9.81 8.86 32.38
N HIS A 59 8.84 8.99 31.48
CA HIS A 59 8.07 10.23 31.28
C HIS A 59 6.55 10.01 31.36
N GLY A 60 6.07 8.80 31.68
CA GLY A 60 4.64 8.50 31.67
C GLY A 60 4.01 8.65 30.29
N TYR A 61 4.81 8.50 29.22
CA TYR A 61 4.38 8.76 27.85
C TYR A 61 3.20 7.86 27.45
N ILE A 62 2.10 8.47 27.01
CA ILE A 62 0.96 7.76 26.44
C ILE A 62 1.08 7.86 24.92
N PRO A 63 1.15 6.73 24.18
CA PRO A 63 1.23 6.80 22.73
C PRO A 63 -0.01 7.49 22.17
N PRO A 64 0.13 8.34 21.14
CA PRO A 64 -0.94 9.19 20.64
C PRO A 64 -2.17 8.37 20.25
N MET A 65 -1.99 7.21 19.61
CA MET A 65 -3.10 6.30 19.28
C MET A 65 -3.90 5.85 20.50
N GLN A 66 -3.23 5.58 21.62
CA GLN A 66 -3.89 5.21 22.86
C GLN A 66 -4.62 6.42 23.46
N ALA A 67 -4.01 7.61 23.41
CA ALA A 67 -4.66 8.86 23.81
C ALA A 67 -5.91 9.16 22.95
N TRP A 68 -5.85 8.94 21.63
CA TRP A 68 -7.00 9.07 20.73
C TRP A 68 -8.12 8.09 21.06
N SER A 69 -7.79 6.82 21.34
CA SER A 69 -8.78 5.81 21.76
C SER A 69 -9.43 6.13 23.11
N MET A 70 -8.68 6.73 24.04
CA MET A 70 -9.21 7.22 25.32
C MET A 70 -10.06 8.48 25.15
N SER A 71 -9.86 9.24 24.08
CA SER A 71 -10.60 10.46 23.75
C SER A 71 -11.96 10.19 23.11
N GLY A 72 -12.34 8.92 22.86
CA GLY A 72 -13.62 8.56 22.24
C GLY A 72 -13.76 8.94 20.76
N ASN A 73 -12.64 9.28 20.09
CA ASN A 73 -12.59 9.64 18.67
C ASN A 73 -12.15 8.43 17.83
N ASP A 74 -12.75 8.25 16.65
CA ASP A 74 -12.37 7.22 15.68
C ASP A 74 -10.89 7.38 15.23
N PRO A 75 -10.17 6.28 14.96
CA PRO A 75 -8.73 6.33 14.72
C PRO A 75 -8.36 7.12 13.45
N PRO A 76 -7.20 7.81 13.43
CA PRO A 76 -6.76 8.67 12.33
C PRO A 76 -6.39 7.94 11.03
N GLN A 77 -6.53 6.61 10.96
CA GLN A 77 -6.30 5.86 9.72
C GLN A 77 -7.17 6.41 8.58
N GLN A 78 -8.42 6.80 8.87
CA GLN A 78 -9.31 7.42 7.89
C GLN A 78 -8.82 8.81 7.48
N ALA A 79 -8.21 9.58 8.38
CA ALA A 79 -7.70 10.93 8.09
C ALA A 79 -6.44 10.91 7.21
N GLN A 80 -5.49 10.00 7.49
CA GLN A 80 -4.30 9.85 6.63
C GLN A 80 -4.62 9.26 5.26
N ILE A 81 -5.53 8.28 5.20
CA ILE A 81 -5.96 7.68 3.92
C ILE A 81 -6.73 8.72 3.10
N THR A 82 -7.62 9.50 3.72
CA THR A 82 -8.35 10.58 3.03
C THR A 82 -7.39 11.66 2.54
N ALA A 83 -6.46 12.15 3.38
CA ALA A 83 -5.49 13.16 2.98
C ALA A 83 -4.55 12.69 1.85
N HIS A 84 -4.11 11.42 1.90
CA HIS A 84 -3.32 10.83 0.83
C HIS A 84 -4.11 10.72 -0.48
N ASN A 85 -5.39 10.34 -0.41
CA ASN A 85 -6.27 10.26 -1.57
C ASN A 85 -6.60 11.64 -2.15
N ASP A 86 -6.71 12.67 -1.31
CA ASP A 86 -6.96 14.05 -1.72
C ASP A 86 -5.74 14.64 -2.43
N LEU A 87 -4.53 14.43 -1.90
CA LEU A 87 -3.29 14.86 -2.56
C LEU A 87 -3.09 14.15 -3.91
N PHE A 88 -3.41 12.85 -3.98
CA PHE A 88 -3.36 12.10 -5.22
C PHE A 88 -4.37 12.64 -6.25
N LYS A 89 -5.62 12.91 -5.82
CA LYS A 89 -6.64 13.54 -6.67
C LYS A 89 -6.19 14.92 -7.18
N GLU A 90 -5.65 15.74 -6.30
CA GLU A 90 -5.16 17.08 -6.64
C GLU A 90 -4.02 17.00 -7.67
N THR A 91 -3.09 16.07 -7.47
CA THR A 91 -2.00 15.80 -8.41
C THR A 91 -2.52 15.37 -9.78
N MET A 92 -3.48 14.44 -9.81
CA MET A 92 -4.10 13.95 -11.05
C MET A 92 -4.92 15.04 -11.76
N SER A 93 -5.57 15.93 -11.02
CA SER A 93 -6.32 17.06 -11.57
C SER A 93 -5.42 18.11 -12.22
N ASN A 94 -4.31 18.47 -11.57
CA ASN A 94 -3.30 19.38 -12.11
C ASN A 94 -2.61 18.81 -13.35
N PHE A 95 -2.43 17.50 -13.41
CA PHE A 95 -1.88 16.83 -14.59
C PHE A 95 -2.87 16.79 -15.76
N SER A 96 -4.17 16.58 -15.48
CA SER A 96 -5.21 16.52 -16.52
C SER A 96 -5.57 17.89 -17.11
N PHE A 97 -5.40 18.98 -16.37
CA PHE A 97 -5.66 20.34 -16.88
C PHE A 97 -4.52 20.91 -17.75
N LYS A 98 -3.41 20.15 -17.89
CA LYS A 98 -2.23 20.55 -18.68
C LYS A 98 -2.18 19.93 -20.09
N LYS A 99 -3.32 19.44 -20.58
CA LYS A 99 -3.53 18.94 -21.95
C LYS A 99 -4.68 19.69 -22.60
#